data_AF-B9L3V9-F1
#
_entry.id   AF-B9L3V9-F1
#
_cell.length_a   1.000
_cell.length_b   1.000
_cell.length_c   1.000
_cell.angle_alpha   90.00
_cell.angle_beta   90.00
_cell.angle_gamma   90.00
#
_symmetry.space_group_name_H-M   'P 1'
#
loop_
_entity.id
_entity.type
_entity.pdbx_description
1 polymer ?
#
loop_
_entity_poly.entity_id
_entity_poly.type
_entity_poly.pdbx_seq_one_letter_code
_entity_poly.pdbx_strand_id
1 'polypeptide(L)'
;MDSFETLLVASLLHDLGKLWQRTGQRHSDRYAAYGPSDYGPNGAHAKWSADAIERWLPQWRAAADAILRHHQPADRFARLVALADRLSAAERDDAETDQPPAPPGGGALWAATRLGQRQLRSIFTRLQLAGAPAPAPAYWPLAPLALAPEGLFPNASPVEEVSERQGYEALWQRLVEDLEAIPPTLDFDARLTTVLHLLQRYTWCVPSAYYRQNVADISLHDHLRTTAAIAAALDRSGLDDEALAALLAHRSPDWDTPRLALLAADVTGIQRFLYTLTAARAARSLRGRSFFLQLVTEAVGRWLLRRLNLPLANLLYAGGGRCYLLTQLPSDDQLAALRRDLDRILLATTDGELYLALACRPLACADLAEPERFRAAWEARKGRPLPLVGTTRLARHALFDQTRRLAHLLRAPAEPCLTVPLEIWWADQLSSTSDLR
;
A
#
# COMPACT_ATOMS: atom_id res chain seq x y z
N MET A 1 1.93 3.22 22.83
CA MET A 1 1.16 3.05 21.59
C MET A 1 -0.31 3.07 21.93
N ASP A 2 -1.13 3.72 21.10
CA ASP A 2 -2.58 3.60 21.19
C ASP A 2 -3.11 2.33 20.49
N SER A 3 -4.43 2.14 20.51
CA SER A 3 -5.10 1.00 19.87
C SER A 3 -4.92 0.95 18.35
N PHE A 4 -4.92 2.11 17.68
CA PHE A 4 -4.76 2.18 16.22
C PHE A 4 -3.31 1.91 15.82
N GLU A 5 -2.35 2.51 16.53
CA GLU A 5 -0.92 2.25 16.34
C GLU A 5 -0.60 0.76 16.51
N THR A 6 -1.21 0.09 17.50
CA THR A 6 -1.07 -1.36 17.71
C THR A 6 -1.58 -2.16 16.51
N LEU A 7 -2.74 -1.79 15.95
CA LEU A 7 -3.28 -2.41 14.74
C LEU A 7 -2.37 -2.20 13.52
N LEU A 8 -1.83 -0.99 13.34
CA LEU A 8 -0.94 -0.67 12.22
C LEU A 8 0.34 -1.50 12.26
N VAL A 9 0.95 -1.63 13.43
CA VAL A 9 2.12 -2.51 13.63
C VAL A 9 1.73 -3.97 13.38
N ALA A 10 0.62 -4.43 13.97
CA ALA A 10 0.19 -5.82 13.85
C ALA A 10 -0.05 -6.22 12.39
N SER A 11 -0.79 -5.40 11.65
CA SER A 11 -1.11 -5.63 10.24
C SER A 11 0.11 -5.53 9.33
N LEU A 12 1.04 -4.59 9.57
CA LEU A 12 2.24 -4.43 8.75
C LEU A 12 3.28 -5.55 8.97
N LEU A 13 3.29 -6.18 10.14
CA LEU A 13 4.35 -7.13 10.53
C LEU A 13 3.87 -8.56 10.79
N HIS A 14 2.57 -8.86 10.63
CA HIS A 14 1.99 -10.18 10.90
C HIS A 14 2.76 -11.34 10.23
N ASP A 15 3.28 -11.08 9.04
CA ASP A 15 3.94 -12.05 8.17
C ASP A 15 5.46 -11.85 8.02
N LEU A 16 6.06 -10.92 8.78
CA LEU A 16 7.52 -10.68 8.75
C LEU A 16 8.32 -11.97 8.97
N GLY A 17 7.81 -12.84 9.85
CA GLY A 17 8.38 -14.14 10.18
C GLY A 17 8.54 -15.07 8.98
N LYS A 18 7.82 -14.86 7.86
CA LYS A 18 8.04 -15.61 6.63
C LYS A 18 9.44 -15.40 6.05
N LEU A 19 10.02 -14.20 6.17
CA LEU A 19 11.42 -13.98 5.78
C LEU A 19 12.36 -14.72 6.75
N TRP A 20 12.22 -14.48 8.05
CA TRP A 20 13.11 -15.04 9.05
C TRP A 20 13.09 -16.58 9.08
N GLN A 21 11.91 -17.19 8.96
CA GLN A 21 11.75 -18.65 8.92
C GLN A 21 12.55 -19.28 7.77
N ARG A 22 12.67 -18.60 6.62
CA ARG A 22 13.38 -19.12 5.43
C ARG A 22 14.90 -19.16 5.59
N THR A 23 15.46 -18.43 6.55
CA THR A 23 16.88 -18.52 6.93
C THR A 23 17.22 -19.87 7.58
N GLY A 24 16.20 -20.58 8.11
CA GLY A 24 16.36 -21.78 8.91
C GLY A 24 16.71 -21.52 10.39
N GLN A 25 16.82 -20.26 10.80
CA GLN A 25 17.01 -19.87 12.21
C GLN A 25 15.74 -20.12 13.03
N ARG A 26 15.91 -20.43 14.32
CA ARG A 26 14.81 -20.72 15.25
C ARG A 26 14.34 -19.45 15.96
N HIS A 27 13.03 -19.34 16.16
CA HIS A 27 12.45 -18.42 17.14
C HIS A 27 12.81 -18.85 18.57
N SER A 28 12.55 -18.00 19.55
CA SER A 28 12.86 -18.25 20.96
C SER A 28 11.98 -19.38 21.52
N ASP A 29 12.49 -20.06 22.54
CA ASP A 29 11.75 -21.14 23.23
C ASP A 29 10.45 -20.63 23.88
N ARG A 30 10.35 -19.32 24.15
CA ARG A 30 9.11 -18.67 24.60
C ARG A 30 7.93 -18.97 23.67
N TYR A 31 8.18 -19.03 22.35
CA TYR A 31 7.14 -19.31 21.38
C TYR A 31 6.97 -20.80 21.07
N ALA A 32 7.81 -21.69 21.63
CA ALA A 32 7.73 -23.12 21.38
C ALA A 32 6.44 -23.77 21.90
N ALA A 33 5.86 -23.21 22.96
CA ALA A 33 4.61 -23.68 23.55
C ALA A 33 3.37 -23.40 22.70
N TYR A 34 3.40 -22.41 21.80
CA TYR A 34 2.28 -22.11 20.93
C TYR A 34 2.21 -23.10 19.78
N GLY A 35 1.01 -23.61 19.53
CA GLY A 35 0.71 -24.63 18.53
C GLY A 35 -0.43 -24.23 17.59
N PRO A 36 -0.89 -25.16 16.74
CA PRO A 36 -1.97 -24.91 15.78
C PRO A 36 -3.30 -24.42 16.40
N SER A 37 -3.53 -24.64 17.70
CA SER A 37 -4.66 -24.07 18.43
C SER A 37 -4.57 -22.54 18.60
N ASP A 38 -3.37 -21.98 18.58
CA ASP A 38 -3.12 -20.56 18.84
C ASP A 38 -2.98 -19.75 17.54
N TYR A 39 -2.34 -20.36 16.53
CA TYR A 39 -2.04 -19.72 15.24
C TYR A 39 -2.68 -20.44 14.05
N GLY A 40 -3.61 -21.37 14.26
CA GLY A 40 -4.23 -22.15 13.18
C GLY A 40 -3.28 -23.13 12.47
N PRO A 41 -3.75 -23.88 11.47
CA PRO A 41 -2.93 -24.87 10.77
C PRO A 41 -1.79 -24.25 9.93
N ASN A 42 -1.98 -23.01 9.48
CA ASN A 42 -1.07 -22.31 8.56
C ASN A 42 -0.20 -21.22 9.19
N GLY A 43 -0.49 -20.80 10.42
CA GLY A 43 0.13 -19.63 11.03
C GLY A 43 1.45 -19.90 11.73
N ALA A 44 2.15 -20.99 11.45
CA ALA A 44 3.38 -21.32 12.18
C ALA A 44 4.45 -20.20 12.10
N HIS A 45 4.48 -19.46 10.99
CA HIS A 45 5.36 -18.30 10.80
C HIS A 45 5.06 -17.15 11.79
N ALA A 46 3.83 -17.05 12.31
CA ALA A 46 3.41 -15.99 13.24
C ALA A 46 4.25 -15.97 14.52
N LYS A 47 4.79 -17.13 14.92
CA LYS A 47 5.77 -17.23 16.02
C LYS A 47 7.07 -16.47 15.74
N TRP A 48 7.59 -16.57 14.52
CA TRP A 48 8.77 -15.81 14.11
C TRP A 48 8.44 -14.32 14.03
N SER A 49 7.26 -13.94 13.53
CA SER A 49 6.85 -12.53 13.47
C SER A 49 6.73 -11.89 14.86
N ALA A 50 6.06 -12.57 15.79
CA ALA A 50 5.88 -12.08 17.16
C ALA A 50 7.21 -11.98 17.90
N ASP A 51 8.06 -13.02 17.81
CA ASP A 51 9.40 -13.01 18.40
C ASP A 51 10.30 -11.94 17.77
N ALA A 52 10.17 -11.68 16.47
CA ALA A 52 10.96 -10.66 15.80
C ALA A 52 10.67 -9.25 16.33
N ILE A 53 9.41 -8.93 16.54
CA ILE A 53 9.04 -7.61 17.09
C ILE A 53 9.53 -7.48 18.52
N GLU A 54 9.37 -8.51 19.35
CA GLU A 54 9.84 -8.42 20.74
C GLU A 54 11.36 -8.26 20.84
N ARG A 55 12.13 -8.84 19.92
CA ARG A 55 13.60 -8.76 19.91
C ARG A 55 14.10 -7.44 19.34
N TRP A 56 13.64 -7.06 18.14
CA TRP A 56 14.25 -5.97 17.37
C TRP A 56 13.40 -4.69 17.33
N LEU A 57 12.14 -4.76 17.76
CA LEU A 57 11.24 -3.62 17.86
C LEU A 57 10.50 -3.63 19.21
N PRO A 58 11.20 -3.72 20.36
CA PRO A 58 10.58 -3.98 21.67
C PRO A 58 9.54 -2.94 22.10
N GLN A 59 9.65 -1.70 21.61
CA GLN A 59 8.65 -0.64 21.80
C GLN A 59 7.27 -0.99 21.21
N TRP A 60 7.22 -1.95 20.30
CA TRP A 60 6.03 -2.40 19.58
C TRP A 60 5.52 -3.77 20.07
N ARG A 61 6.06 -4.29 21.18
CA ARG A 61 5.66 -5.58 21.77
C ARG A 61 4.16 -5.77 22.00
N ALA A 62 3.40 -4.70 22.17
CA ALA A 62 1.95 -4.78 22.37
C ALA A 62 1.20 -5.37 21.15
N ALA A 63 1.80 -5.33 19.95
CA ALA A 63 1.23 -5.94 18.75
C ALA A 63 1.50 -7.46 18.63
N ALA A 64 2.38 -8.03 19.48
CA ALA A 64 2.84 -9.41 19.33
C ALA A 64 1.72 -10.44 19.44
N ASP A 65 0.73 -10.24 20.32
CA ASP A 65 -0.38 -11.19 20.48
C ASP A 65 -1.32 -11.19 19.27
N ALA A 66 -1.68 -10.01 18.75
CA ALA A 66 -2.49 -9.89 17.54
C ALA A 66 -1.79 -10.52 16.32
N ILE A 67 -0.47 -10.37 16.23
CA ILE A 67 0.36 -11.01 15.21
C ILE A 67 0.40 -12.52 15.40
N LEU A 68 0.59 -13.02 16.61
CA LEU A 68 0.65 -14.46 16.86
C LEU A 68 -0.66 -15.16 16.50
N ARG A 69 -1.79 -14.51 16.77
CA ARG A 69 -3.13 -15.10 16.67
C ARG A 69 -3.90 -14.76 15.39
N HIS A 70 -3.34 -14.01 14.44
CA HIS A 70 -4.13 -13.55 13.28
C HIS A 70 -4.75 -14.68 12.42
N HIS A 71 -4.21 -15.90 12.46
CA HIS A 71 -4.82 -17.07 11.80
C HIS A 71 -5.95 -17.72 12.62
N GLN A 72 -5.97 -17.52 13.93
CA GLN A 72 -7.00 -17.99 14.88
C GLN A 72 -7.41 -16.83 15.81
N PRO A 73 -8.07 -15.80 15.26
CA PRO A 73 -8.18 -14.50 15.91
C PRO A 73 -9.16 -14.52 17.09
N ALA A 74 -8.69 -14.11 18.27
CA ALA A 74 -9.50 -14.06 19.48
C ALA A 74 -10.00 -12.65 19.80
N ASP A 75 -9.13 -11.65 19.68
CA ASP A 75 -9.40 -10.23 19.94
C ASP A 75 -9.71 -9.44 18.66
N ARG A 76 -10.16 -8.19 18.83
CA ARG A 76 -10.50 -7.28 17.73
C ARG A 76 -9.34 -7.02 16.77
N PHE A 77 -8.12 -6.82 17.26
CA PHE A 77 -6.97 -6.51 16.41
C PHE A 77 -6.57 -7.73 15.58
N ALA A 78 -6.48 -8.90 16.20
CA ALA A 78 -6.24 -10.16 15.48
C ALA A 78 -7.32 -10.38 14.41
N ARG A 79 -8.59 -10.08 14.71
CA ARG A 79 -9.70 -10.19 13.75
C ARG A 79 -9.58 -9.22 12.57
N LEU A 80 -9.23 -7.96 12.81
CA LEU A 80 -8.99 -6.98 11.74
C LEU A 80 -7.82 -7.39 10.86
N VAL A 81 -6.70 -7.83 11.46
CA VAL A 81 -5.53 -8.33 10.73
C VAL A 81 -5.91 -9.56 9.90
N ALA A 82 -6.64 -10.51 10.48
CA ALA A 82 -7.10 -11.71 9.80
C ALA A 82 -7.98 -11.40 8.58
N LEU A 83 -8.94 -10.49 8.74
CA LEU A 83 -9.83 -10.10 7.65
C LEU A 83 -9.05 -9.39 6.55
N ALA A 84 -8.15 -8.48 6.92
CA ALA A 84 -7.32 -7.73 5.99
C ALA A 84 -6.32 -8.63 5.22
N ASP A 85 -5.70 -9.60 5.89
CA ASP A 85 -4.81 -10.60 5.29
C ASP A 85 -5.55 -11.42 4.22
N ARG A 86 -6.73 -11.94 4.57
CA ARG A 86 -7.59 -12.68 3.62
C ARG A 86 -7.99 -11.84 2.42
N LEU A 87 -8.44 -10.60 2.63
CA LEU A 87 -8.82 -9.68 1.55
C LEU A 87 -7.63 -9.27 0.68
N SER A 88 -6.43 -9.14 1.25
CA SER A 88 -5.22 -8.85 0.50
C SER A 88 -4.75 -10.01 -0.37
N ALA A 89 -5.25 -11.22 -0.12
CA ALA A 89 -4.73 -12.45 -0.69
C ALA A 89 -5.76 -13.27 -1.46
N ALA A 90 -6.90 -12.69 -1.81
CA ALA A 90 -8.02 -13.42 -2.37
C ALA A 90 -7.82 -13.94 -3.80
N GLU A 91 -6.79 -13.49 -4.52
CA GLU A 91 -6.41 -14.08 -5.82
C GLU A 91 -5.73 -15.45 -5.72
N ARG A 92 -5.52 -15.99 -4.49
CA ARG A 92 -4.94 -17.33 -4.31
C ARG A 92 -5.95 -18.37 -4.80
N ASP A 93 -5.54 -19.24 -5.74
CA ASP A 93 -6.35 -20.36 -6.20
C ASP A 93 -6.80 -21.22 -4.99
N ASP A 94 -8.12 -21.42 -4.84
CA ASP A 94 -8.85 -22.00 -3.70
C ASP A 94 -8.45 -23.46 -3.27
N ALA A 95 -7.35 -24.01 -3.79
CA ALA A 95 -6.87 -25.35 -3.45
C ALA A 95 -6.08 -25.42 -2.12
N GLU A 96 -6.21 -24.42 -1.23
CA GLU A 96 -5.51 -24.34 0.06
C GLU A 96 -6.10 -25.23 1.16
N THR A 97 -7.29 -25.82 0.99
CA THR A 97 -8.03 -26.53 2.04
C THR A 97 -7.51 -27.94 2.38
N ASP A 98 -6.71 -28.58 1.54
CA ASP A 98 -6.16 -29.94 1.80
C ASP A 98 -4.70 -29.90 2.27
N GLN A 99 -4.49 -29.57 3.54
CA GLN A 99 -3.16 -29.54 4.15
C GLN A 99 -2.92 -30.71 5.11
N PRO A 100 -1.79 -31.43 4.99
CA PRO A 100 -1.29 -32.22 6.11
C PRO A 100 -0.72 -31.30 7.21
N PRO A 101 -0.95 -31.60 8.50
CA PRO A 101 -0.43 -30.82 9.60
C PRO A 101 1.11 -30.81 9.62
N ALA A 102 1.68 -29.69 10.05
CA ALA A 102 3.12 -29.51 10.19
C ALA A 102 3.74 -30.56 11.14
N PRO A 103 4.81 -31.28 10.75
CA PRO A 103 5.53 -32.11 11.69
C PRO A 103 6.23 -31.25 12.77
N PRO A 104 6.31 -31.72 14.02
CA PRO A 104 6.97 -31.01 15.10
C PRO A 104 8.48 -30.88 14.82
N GLY A 105 8.96 -29.64 14.59
CA GLY A 105 10.38 -29.36 14.29
C GLY A 105 10.58 -28.11 13.44
N GLY A 106 10.45 -26.92 14.04
CA GLY A 106 10.50 -25.62 13.36
C GLY A 106 11.86 -25.28 12.73
N GLY A 107 11.83 -24.73 11.53
CA GLY A 107 12.98 -24.11 10.84
C GLY A 107 13.58 -24.98 9.74
N ALA A 108 14.21 -26.10 10.09
CA ALA A 108 15.00 -26.90 9.15
C ALA A 108 14.15 -27.90 8.34
N LEU A 109 13.15 -28.54 8.95
CA LEU A 109 12.33 -29.54 8.26
C LEU A 109 11.44 -28.90 7.18
N TRP A 110 10.89 -27.72 7.45
CA TRP A 110 10.05 -26.97 6.51
C TRP A 110 10.78 -26.54 5.23
N ALA A 111 12.08 -26.25 5.32
CA ALA A 111 12.89 -25.90 4.15
C ALA A 111 13.09 -27.10 3.21
N ALA A 112 13.10 -28.32 3.76
CA ALA A 112 13.50 -29.54 3.04
C ALA A 112 12.34 -30.33 2.40
N THR A 113 11.05 -29.99 2.65
CA THR A 113 9.91 -30.86 2.25
C THR A 113 8.86 -30.27 1.30
N ARG A 114 9.01 -29.08 0.71
CA ARG A 114 7.96 -28.53 -0.17
C ARG A 114 8.41 -28.30 -1.62
N LEU A 115 7.75 -29.03 -2.53
CA LEU A 115 7.64 -28.70 -3.96
C LEU A 115 6.89 -27.36 -4.08
N GLY A 116 7.65 -26.27 -4.20
CA GLY A 116 7.16 -24.91 -4.38
C GLY A 116 8.34 -23.97 -4.55
N GLN A 117 8.30 -23.10 -5.56
CA GLN A 117 9.42 -22.24 -5.88
C GLN A 117 9.53 -21.08 -4.88
N ARG A 118 10.65 -21.00 -4.17
CA ARG A 118 10.82 -20.06 -3.04
C ARG A 118 11.38 -18.71 -3.46
N GLN A 119 11.50 -18.41 -4.76
CA GLN A 119 11.86 -17.10 -5.28
C GLN A 119 10.66 -16.42 -5.92
N LEU A 120 10.56 -15.11 -5.75
CA LEU A 120 9.49 -14.32 -6.35
C LEU A 120 9.59 -14.36 -7.88
N ARG A 121 8.50 -14.72 -8.54
CA ARG A 121 8.35 -14.68 -9.99
C ARG A 121 7.99 -13.27 -10.44
N SER A 122 8.49 -12.90 -11.61
CA SER A 122 8.07 -11.66 -12.26
C SER A 122 6.60 -11.76 -12.68
N ILE A 123 5.80 -10.78 -12.25
CA ILE A 123 4.37 -10.66 -12.62
C ILE A 123 4.17 -10.58 -14.15
N PHE A 124 5.16 -10.07 -14.89
CA PHE A 124 5.13 -10.04 -16.35
C PHE A 124 5.08 -11.44 -16.98
N THR A 125 5.46 -12.49 -16.24
CA THR A 125 5.36 -13.88 -16.70
C THR A 125 3.93 -14.44 -16.68
N ARG A 126 2.96 -13.68 -16.16
CA ARG A 126 1.51 -13.99 -16.24
C ARG A 126 0.79 -13.24 -17.36
N LEU A 127 1.45 -12.26 -17.98
CA LEU A 127 0.84 -11.45 -19.03
C LEU A 127 1.05 -12.12 -20.39
N GLN A 128 0.04 -12.86 -20.85
CA GLN A 128 0.01 -13.40 -22.20
C GLN A 128 -0.76 -12.47 -23.13
N LEU A 129 -0.08 -11.96 -24.16
CA LEU A 129 -0.73 -11.21 -25.23
C LEU A 129 -1.41 -12.17 -26.22
N ALA A 130 -2.57 -11.77 -26.73
CA ALA A 130 -3.30 -12.58 -27.71
C ALA A 130 -2.44 -12.85 -28.96
N GLY A 131 -2.31 -14.12 -29.34
CA GLY A 131 -1.49 -14.54 -30.48
C GLY A 131 0.02 -14.62 -30.21
N ALA A 132 0.48 -14.31 -29.00
CA ALA A 132 1.87 -14.49 -28.59
C ALA A 132 2.05 -15.78 -27.76
N PRO A 133 3.24 -16.42 -27.83
CA PRO A 133 3.56 -17.52 -26.93
C PRO A 133 3.56 -17.04 -25.47
N ALA A 134 3.28 -17.96 -24.54
CA ALA A 134 3.38 -17.66 -23.13
C ALA A 134 4.82 -17.22 -22.77
N PRO A 135 5.00 -16.16 -21.98
CA PRO A 135 6.32 -15.71 -21.57
C PRO A 135 7.03 -16.78 -20.72
N ALA A 136 8.35 -16.91 -20.91
CA ALA A 136 9.17 -17.79 -20.09
C ALA A 136 9.15 -17.34 -18.61
N PRO A 137 9.30 -18.26 -17.64
CA PRO A 137 9.48 -17.90 -16.25
C PRO A 137 10.70 -16.98 -16.04
N ALA A 138 10.61 -16.11 -15.05
CA ALA A 138 11.66 -15.18 -14.67
C ALA A 138 11.54 -14.87 -13.18
N TYR A 139 12.68 -14.77 -12.49
CA TYR A 139 12.78 -14.80 -11.03
C TYR A 139 13.58 -13.62 -10.51
N TRP A 140 13.04 -12.94 -9.51
CA TRP A 140 13.72 -11.81 -8.90
C TRP A 140 14.92 -12.26 -8.06
N PRO A 141 16.03 -11.51 -8.08
CA PRO A 141 17.20 -11.81 -7.27
C PRO A 141 16.90 -11.62 -5.78
N LEU A 142 17.46 -12.49 -4.93
CA LEU A 142 17.39 -12.34 -3.47
C LEU A 142 18.42 -11.33 -2.98
N ALA A 143 18.17 -10.05 -3.27
CA ALA A 143 19.02 -8.94 -2.87
C ALA A 143 18.18 -7.73 -2.43
N PRO A 144 18.72 -6.86 -1.56
CA PRO A 144 18.06 -5.62 -1.19
C PRO A 144 17.79 -4.75 -2.40
N LEU A 145 16.63 -4.07 -2.42
CA LEU A 145 16.28 -3.13 -3.48
C LEU A 145 17.36 -2.04 -3.57
N ALA A 146 17.97 -1.92 -4.74
CA ALA A 146 19.03 -0.97 -5.02
C ALA A 146 18.92 -0.49 -6.47
N LEU A 147 19.42 0.72 -6.75
CA LEU A 147 19.50 1.25 -8.10
C LEU A 147 20.72 0.67 -8.85
N ALA A 148 20.76 -0.65 -8.97
CA ALA A 148 21.82 -1.42 -9.62
C ALA A 148 21.20 -2.50 -10.52
N PRO A 149 21.65 -2.70 -11.76
CA PRO A 149 21.06 -3.66 -12.70
C PRO A 149 20.88 -5.06 -12.11
N GLU A 150 21.82 -5.52 -11.29
CA GLU A 150 21.84 -6.85 -10.67
C GLU A 150 20.68 -7.06 -9.69
N GLY A 151 20.11 -5.97 -9.15
CA GLY A 151 18.95 -5.97 -8.25
C GLY A 151 17.65 -5.51 -8.91
N LEU A 152 17.68 -5.05 -10.17
CA LEU A 152 16.53 -4.43 -10.85
C LEU A 152 15.92 -5.31 -11.96
N PHE A 153 16.57 -6.40 -12.36
CA PHE A 153 16.09 -7.27 -13.43
C PHE A 153 15.96 -8.73 -12.97
N PRO A 154 14.93 -9.46 -13.42
CA PRO A 154 14.75 -10.86 -13.08
C PRO A 154 15.69 -11.76 -13.90
N ASN A 155 16.08 -12.88 -13.31
CA ASN A 155 16.89 -13.93 -13.93
C ASN A 155 16.00 -14.99 -14.59
N ALA A 156 16.49 -15.62 -15.66
CA ALA A 156 15.75 -16.67 -16.37
C ALA A 156 15.60 -17.98 -15.55
N SER A 157 16.53 -18.23 -14.64
CA SER A 157 16.56 -19.42 -13.77
C SER A 157 16.55 -18.99 -12.30
N PRO A 158 15.96 -19.78 -11.40
CA PRO A 158 16.08 -19.52 -9.98
C PRO A 158 17.52 -19.72 -9.51
N VAL A 159 17.89 -19.05 -8.41
CA VAL A 159 19.13 -19.38 -7.69
C VAL A 159 19.09 -20.81 -7.13
N GLU A 160 20.25 -21.45 -7.07
CA GLU A 160 20.44 -22.77 -6.47
C GLU A 160 20.06 -22.76 -4.97
N GLU A 161 19.67 -23.92 -4.41
CA GLU A 161 19.12 -24.03 -3.05
C GLU A 161 20.06 -23.49 -1.95
N VAL A 162 21.36 -23.80 -2.05
CA VAL A 162 22.37 -23.30 -1.09
C VAL A 162 22.45 -21.78 -1.14
N SER A 163 22.51 -21.22 -2.35
CA SER A 163 22.53 -19.77 -2.60
C SER A 163 21.22 -19.10 -2.20
N GLU A 164 20.10 -19.81 -2.28
CA GLU A 164 18.79 -19.32 -1.86
C GLU A 164 18.75 -19.07 -0.35
N ARG A 165 19.18 -20.05 0.46
CA ARG A 165 19.22 -19.91 1.92
C ARG A 165 20.15 -18.78 2.34
N GLN A 166 21.32 -18.67 1.71
CA GLN A 166 22.27 -17.59 1.95
C GLN A 166 21.69 -16.22 1.58
N GLY A 167 20.96 -16.12 0.47
CA GLY A 167 20.26 -14.90 0.08
C GLY A 167 19.22 -14.47 1.11
N TYR A 168 18.42 -15.40 1.62
CA TYR A 168 17.46 -15.13 2.69
C TYR A 168 18.14 -14.70 4.01
N GLU A 169 19.22 -15.36 4.39
CA GLU A 169 20.00 -14.99 5.58
C GLU A 169 20.60 -13.59 5.45
N ALA A 170 21.18 -13.24 4.29
CA ALA A 170 21.72 -11.92 4.03
C ALA A 170 20.65 -10.82 4.05
N LEU A 171 19.47 -11.07 3.44
CA LEU A 171 18.33 -10.15 3.50
C LEU A 171 17.86 -9.93 4.94
N TRP A 172 17.75 -10.99 5.73
CA TRP A 172 17.31 -10.92 7.12
C TRP A 172 18.31 -10.19 8.03
N GLN A 173 19.60 -10.53 7.95
CA GLN A 173 20.65 -9.89 8.73
C GLN A 173 20.68 -8.38 8.49
N ARG A 174 20.67 -7.96 7.22
CA ARG A 174 20.67 -6.52 6.87
C ARG A 174 19.38 -5.80 7.27
N LEU A 175 18.23 -6.47 7.20
CA LEU A 175 16.98 -5.90 7.71
C LEU A 175 17.08 -5.66 9.22
N VAL A 176 17.58 -6.64 9.99
CA VAL A 176 17.76 -6.52 11.44
C VAL A 176 18.73 -5.38 11.77
N GLU A 177 19.88 -5.31 11.11
CA GLU A 177 20.86 -4.23 11.30
C GLU A 177 20.22 -2.84 11.05
N ASP A 178 19.47 -2.68 9.96
CA ASP A 178 18.80 -1.42 9.65
C ASP A 178 17.62 -1.13 10.62
N LEU A 179 16.93 -2.14 11.15
CA LEU A 179 15.87 -1.98 12.16
C LEU A 179 16.45 -1.51 13.51
N GLU A 180 17.58 -2.07 13.94
CA GLU A 180 18.29 -1.68 15.15
C GLU A 180 18.90 -0.27 15.03
N ALA A 181 19.28 0.13 13.82
CA ALA A 181 19.79 1.46 13.53
C ALA A 181 18.72 2.57 13.49
N ILE A 182 17.42 2.24 13.57
CA ILE A 182 16.35 3.25 13.57
C ILE A 182 16.48 4.14 14.82
N PRO A 183 16.65 5.47 14.68
CA PRO A 183 16.82 6.36 15.83
C PRO A 183 15.67 6.22 16.83
N PRO A 184 15.94 6.08 18.15
CA PRO A 184 14.89 5.95 19.16
C PRO A 184 14.00 7.19 19.27
N THR A 185 14.49 8.34 18.79
CA THR A 185 13.83 9.65 18.84
C THR A 185 12.73 9.84 17.80
N LEU A 186 12.59 8.95 16.81
CA LEU A 186 11.49 9.04 15.85
C LEU A 186 10.15 8.82 16.55
N ASP A 187 9.19 9.70 16.24
CA ASP A 187 7.78 9.49 16.60
C ASP A 187 7.21 8.23 15.91
N PHE A 188 5.98 7.87 16.27
CA PHE A 188 5.36 6.65 15.75
C PHE A 188 5.22 6.67 14.22
N ASP A 189 4.69 7.76 13.66
CA ASP A 189 4.43 7.88 12.22
C ASP A 189 5.73 7.81 11.40
N ALA A 190 6.76 8.53 11.83
CA ALA A 190 8.07 8.50 11.20
C ALA A 190 8.69 7.10 11.30
N ARG A 191 8.62 6.46 12.48
CA ARG A 191 9.15 5.11 12.68
C ARG A 191 8.41 4.06 11.85
N LEU A 192 7.08 4.08 11.84
CA LEU A 192 6.26 3.17 11.04
C LEU A 192 6.56 3.35 9.55
N THR A 193 6.69 4.60 9.10
CA THR A 193 7.10 4.94 7.74
C THR A 193 8.50 4.41 7.43
N THR A 194 9.47 4.55 8.32
CA THR A 194 10.81 3.97 8.15
C THR A 194 10.74 2.46 8.01
N VAL A 195 10.02 1.77 8.90
CA VAL A 195 9.86 0.31 8.84
C VAL A 195 9.19 -0.13 7.54
N LEU A 196 8.14 0.56 7.09
CA LEU A 196 7.50 0.29 5.79
C LEU A 196 8.51 0.31 4.62
N HIS A 197 9.43 1.29 4.60
CA HIS A 197 10.45 1.38 3.55
C HIS A 197 11.60 0.36 3.73
N LEU A 198 11.94 -0.03 4.96
CA LEU A 198 12.88 -1.13 5.20
C LEU A 198 12.29 -2.46 4.72
N LEU A 199 11.00 -2.70 4.98
CA LEU A 199 10.29 -3.84 4.40
C LEU A 199 10.30 -3.77 2.87
N GLN A 200 10.06 -2.60 2.28
CA GLN A 200 10.19 -2.43 0.83
C GLN A 200 11.59 -2.82 0.35
N ARG A 201 12.63 -2.35 1.03
CA ARG A 201 14.02 -2.63 0.65
C ARG A 201 14.38 -4.11 0.74
N TYR A 202 13.93 -4.82 1.77
CA TYR A 202 14.41 -6.17 2.07
C TYR A 202 13.41 -7.29 1.74
N THR A 203 12.14 -6.96 1.48
CA THR A 203 11.08 -7.97 1.24
C THR A 203 10.38 -7.83 -0.12
N TRP A 204 10.82 -6.91 -0.99
CA TRP A 204 10.26 -6.74 -2.35
C TRP A 204 10.46 -7.97 -3.26
N CYS A 205 11.54 -8.74 -3.06
CA CYS A 205 11.88 -9.93 -3.85
C CYS A 205 11.54 -11.25 -3.13
N VAL A 206 10.93 -11.15 -1.95
CA VAL A 206 10.52 -12.29 -1.14
C VAL A 206 9.06 -12.60 -1.48
N PRO A 207 8.68 -13.83 -1.87
CA PRO A 207 7.29 -14.14 -2.12
C PRO A 207 6.47 -14.15 -0.82
N SER A 208 5.26 -13.62 -0.87
CA SER A 208 4.32 -13.64 0.26
C SER A 208 3.78 -15.05 0.55
N ALA A 209 3.59 -15.86 -0.50
CA ALA A 209 3.23 -17.27 -0.43
C ALA A 209 3.85 -18.02 -1.62
N TYR A 210 4.15 -19.31 -1.45
CA TYR A 210 4.82 -20.12 -2.47
C TYR A 210 4.48 -21.61 -2.29
N TYR A 211 3.25 -22.03 -2.55
CA TYR A 211 2.86 -23.43 -2.33
C TYR A 211 2.02 -24.01 -3.47
N ARG A 212 2.41 -25.23 -3.87
CA ARG A 212 1.73 -26.07 -4.88
C ARG A 212 1.37 -25.31 -6.16
N GLN A 213 0.09 -24.99 -6.35
CA GLN A 213 -0.46 -24.33 -7.53
C GLN A 213 -0.30 -22.80 -7.51
N ASN A 214 0.02 -22.21 -6.36
CA ASN A 214 0.12 -20.76 -6.23
C ASN A 214 1.38 -20.22 -6.92
N VAL A 215 1.19 -19.33 -7.89
CA VAL A 215 2.29 -18.62 -8.54
C VAL A 215 2.83 -17.61 -7.54
N ALA A 216 4.10 -17.77 -7.16
CA ALA A 216 4.75 -16.89 -6.20
C ALA A 216 5.12 -15.53 -6.82
N ASP A 217 4.16 -14.71 -7.21
CA ASP A 217 4.37 -13.42 -7.93
C ASP A 217 3.96 -12.17 -7.14
N ILE A 218 3.41 -12.34 -5.94
CA ILE A 218 3.11 -11.26 -5.00
C ILE A 218 4.24 -11.13 -3.98
N SER A 219 4.89 -9.97 -3.94
CA SER A 219 5.95 -9.69 -2.97
C SER A 219 5.41 -9.67 -1.53
N LEU A 220 6.25 -10.06 -0.57
CA LEU A 220 5.94 -9.96 0.85
C LEU A 220 5.75 -8.48 1.23
N HIS A 221 6.55 -7.57 0.68
CA HIS A 221 6.35 -6.13 0.90
C HIS A 221 4.94 -5.68 0.52
N ASP A 222 4.51 -5.98 -0.71
CA ASP A 222 3.22 -5.51 -1.21
C ASP A 222 2.08 -6.11 -0.39
N HIS A 223 2.16 -7.41 -0.06
CA HIS A 223 1.18 -8.06 0.80
C HIS A 223 1.09 -7.43 2.19
N LEU A 224 2.22 -7.22 2.87
CA LEU A 224 2.24 -6.58 4.19
C LEU A 224 1.65 -5.16 4.13
N ARG A 225 2.01 -4.40 3.10
CA ARG A 225 1.53 -3.03 2.88
C ARG A 225 0.02 -2.99 2.59
N THR A 226 -0.50 -3.85 1.72
CA THR A 226 -1.93 -3.88 1.40
C THR A 226 -2.76 -4.42 2.55
N THR A 227 -2.28 -5.41 3.30
CA THR A 227 -2.91 -5.87 4.54
C THR A 227 -3.00 -4.73 5.56
N ALA A 228 -1.91 -3.97 5.77
CA ALA A 228 -1.93 -2.79 6.64
C ALA A 228 -2.91 -1.70 6.14
N ALA A 229 -2.96 -1.46 4.84
CA ALA A 229 -3.87 -0.49 4.25
C ALA A 229 -5.35 -0.89 4.46
N ILE A 230 -5.69 -2.15 4.21
CA ILE A 230 -7.04 -2.69 4.39
C ILE A 230 -7.43 -2.63 5.87
N ALA A 231 -6.56 -3.09 6.78
CA ALA A 231 -6.82 -3.08 8.22
C ALA A 231 -7.08 -1.65 8.74
N ALA A 232 -6.23 -0.70 8.35
CA ALA A 232 -6.40 0.70 8.73
C ALA A 232 -7.72 1.29 8.21
N ALA A 233 -8.08 1.00 6.96
CA ALA A 233 -9.31 1.49 6.35
C ALA A 233 -10.56 0.85 6.97
N LEU A 234 -10.52 -0.45 7.30
CA LEU A 234 -11.62 -1.14 8.00
C LEU A 234 -11.84 -0.57 9.39
N ASP A 235 -10.78 -0.34 10.16
CA ASP A 235 -10.89 0.30 11.48
C ASP A 235 -11.50 1.71 11.39
N ARG A 236 -11.02 2.52 10.43
CA ARG A 236 -11.53 3.87 10.18
C ARG A 236 -12.95 3.91 9.62
N SER A 237 -13.47 2.80 9.11
CA SER A 237 -14.87 2.70 8.67
C SER A 237 -15.87 2.62 9.83
N GLY A 238 -15.39 2.51 11.08
CA GLY A 238 -16.24 2.37 12.26
C GLY A 238 -16.87 0.99 12.38
N LEU A 239 -16.25 -0.04 11.78
CA LEU A 239 -16.71 -1.43 11.84
C LEU A 239 -16.71 -1.93 13.29
N ASP A 240 -17.88 -2.24 13.83
CA ASP A 240 -18.03 -2.80 15.18
C ASP A 240 -17.60 -4.28 15.25
N ASP A 241 -17.52 -4.82 16.46
CA ASP A 241 -17.05 -6.19 16.70
C ASP A 241 -18.00 -7.28 16.20
N GLU A 242 -19.31 -7.00 16.14
CA GLU A 242 -20.33 -7.94 15.67
C GLU A 242 -20.24 -8.08 14.14
N ALA A 243 -20.23 -6.96 13.43
CA ALA A 243 -20.05 -6.92 11.98
C ALA A 243 -18.69 -7.50 11.56
N LEU A 244 -17.62 -7.19 12.31
CA LEU A 244 -16.29 -7.77 12.06
C LEU A 244 -16.28 -9.30 12.21
N ALA A 245 -16.91 -9.84 13.27
CA ALA A 245 -17.03 -11.27 13.46
C ALA A 245 -17.86 -11.94 12.34
N ALA A 246 -18.94 -11.28 11.91
CA ALA A 246 -19.80 -11.76 10.84
C ALA A 246 -19.10 -11.79 9.47
N LEU A 247 -18.29 -10.77 9.16
CA LEU A 247 -17.45 -10.71 7.95
C LEU A 247 -16.39 -11.83 7.95
N LEU A 248 -15.71 -12.07 9.07
CA LEU A 248 -14.70 -13.14 9.19
C LEU A 248 -15.28 -14.54 9.01
N ALA A 249 -16.55 -14.73 9.34
CA ALA A 249 -17.24 -16.00 9.17
C ALA A 249 -17.73 -16.26 7.74
N HIS A 250 -17.55 -15.29 6.81
CA HIS A 250 -18.13 -15.31 5.45
C HIS A 250 -19.65 -15.55 5.44
N ARG A 251 -20.35 -15.05 6.47
CA ARG A 251 -21.78 -15.32 6.72
C ARG A 251 -22.55 -14.03 7.05
N SER A 252 -22.29 -12.94 6.32
CA SER A 252 -23.00 -11.68 6.55
C SER A 252 -23.48 -11.01 5.26
N PRO A 253 -24.69 -10.41 5.25
CA PRO A 253 -25.06 -9.43 4.22
C PRO A 253 -24.10 -8.22 4.17
N ASP A 254 -23.31 -7.99 5.23
CA ASP A 254 -22.26 -6.96 5.23
C ASP A 254 -21.14 -7.21 4.21
N TRP A 255 -20.99 -8.44 3.69
CA TRP A 255 -19.93 -8.77 2.73
C TRP A 255 -19.98 -7.91 1.47
N ASP A 256 -21.20 -7.57 1.03
CA ASP A 256 -21.50 -6.69 -0.12
C ASP A 256 -21.76 -5.24 0.28
N THR A 257 -21.71 -4.90 1.57
CA THR A 257 -21.94 -3.53 2.04
C THR A 257 -20.67 -2.69 1.86
N PRO A 258 -20.68 -1.60 1.09
CA PRO A 258 -19.50 -0.77 0.90
C PRO A 258 -19.09 -0.08 2.20
N ARG A 259 -17.85 -0.32 2.62
CA ARG A 259 -17.21 0.30 3.80
C ARG A 259 -15.85 0.89 3.49
N LEU A 260 -15.29 0.50 2.35
CA LEU A 260 -14.00 0.95 1.83
C LEU A 260 -14.23 1.80 0.58
N ALA A 261 -13.19 2.45 0.11
CA ALA A 261 -13.20 3.16 -1.16
C ALA A 261 -11.83 3.19 -1.82
N LEU A 262 -11.83 3.08 -3.15
CA LEU A 262 -10.72 3.49 -4.00
C LEU A 262 -10.87 4.99 -4.30
N LEU A 263 -10.00 5.79 -3.70
CA LEU A 263 -9.92 7.22 -3.95
C LEU A 263 -8.82 7.48 -4.99
N ALA A 264 -9.15 8.19 -6.06
CA ALA A 264 -8.22 8.57 -7.11
C ALA A 264 -8.15 10.09 -7.21
N ALA A 265 -6.94 10.63 -7.22
CA ALA A 265 -6.68 12.04 -7.49
C ALA A 265 -5.84 12.17 -8.77
N ASP A 266 -6.30 12.96 -9.74
CA ASP A 266 -5.64 13.20 -11.03
C ASP A 266 -5.37 14.70 -11.21
N VAL A 267 -4.09 15.07 -11.15
CA VAL A 267 -3.60 16.42 -11.44
C VAL A 267 -3.73 16.64 -12.94
N THR A 268 -4.70 17.46 -13.31
CA THR A 268 -4.98 17.80 -14.70
C THR A 268 -4.38 19.19 -15.02
N GLY A 269 -4.16 19.46 -16.31
CA GLY A 269 -3.44 20.66 -16.78
C GLY A 269 -1.93 20.44 -16.98
N ILE A 270 -1.43 19.23 -16.71
CA ILE A 270 0.00 18.86 -16.79
C ILE A 270 0.65 19.25 -18.11
N GLN A 271 0.02 18.97 -19.26
CA GLN A 271 0.64 19.28 -20.56
C GLN A 271 0.84 20.79 -20.74
N ARG A 272 -0.19 21.60 -20.44
CA ARG A 272 -0.10 23.06 -20.51
C ARG A 272 0.97 23.57 -19.54
N PHE A 273 0.96 23.07 -18.31
CA PHE A 273 1.95 23.41 -17.31
C PHE A 273 3.39 23.09 -17.78
N LEU A 274 3.64 21.88 -18.28
CA LEU A 274 4.98 21.45 -18.70
C LEU A 274 5.53 22.23 -19.90
N TYR A 275 4.68 22.55 -20.88
CA TYR A 275 5.12 23.06 -22.19
C TYR A 275 4.93 24.56 -22.40
N THR A 276 4.47 25.31 -21.39
CA THR A 276 4.48 26.79 -21.43
C THR A 276 5.91 27.29 -21.18
N LEU A 277 6.83 27.02 -22.12
CA LEU A 277 8.26 27.31 -22.00
C LEU A 277 8.66 28.50 -22.88
N THR A 278 9.36 29.48 -22.31
CA THR A 278 10.12 30.47 -23.07
C THR A 278 11.38 29.84 -23.67
N ALA A 279 11.78 30.23 -24.88
CA ALA A 279 12.85 29.57 -25.66
C ALA A 279 14.22 29.43 -24.97
N ALA A 280 14.54 30.28 -23.99
CA ALA A 280 15.79 30.19 -23.23
C ALA A 280 15.70 29.15 -22.08
N ARG A 281 16.69 28.25 -21.97
CA ARG A 281 16.83 27.22 -20.92
C ARG A 281 15.65 26.23 -20.79
N ALA A 282 14.92 25.98 -21.89
CA ALA A 282 13.76 25.10 -21.94
C ALA A 282 13.97 23.72 -21.28
N ALA A 283 15.13 23.06 -21.51
CA ALA A 283 15.43 21.74 -20.94
C ALA A 283 15.60 21.74 -19.40
N ARG A 284 16.07 22.84 -18.80
CA ARG A 284 16.18 22.97 -17.34
C ARG A 284 14.82 23.27 -16.72
N SER A 285 14.05 24.14 -17.36
CA SER A 285 12.69 24.48 -16.94
C SER A 285 11.75 23.27 -17.00
N LEU A 286 11.82 22.48 -18.08
CA LEU A 286 11.04 21.25 -18.23
C LEU A 286 11.34 20.23 -17.11
N ARG A 287 12.62 19.98 -16.79
CA ARG A 287 13.00 19.09 -15.68
C ARG A 287 12.47 19.58 -14.33
N GLY A 288 12.58 20.90 -14.07
CA GLY A 288 12.06 21.50 -12.85
C GLY A 288 10.54 21.35 -12.73
N ARG A 289 9.79 21.57 -13.82
CA ARG A 289 8.34 21.42 -13.84
C ARG A 289 7.89 19.96 -13.71
N SER A 290 8.59 19.01 -14.34
CA SER A 290 8.32 17.58 -14.17
C SER A 290 8.55 17.13 -12.72
N PHE A 291 9.65 17.56 -12.09
CA PHE A 291 9.91 17.28 -10.69
C PHE A 291 8.87 17.92 -9.76
N PHE A 292 8.49 19.18 -10.02
CA PHE A 292 7.43 19.86 -9.30
C PHE A 292 6.11 19.10 -9.36
N LEU A 293 5.70 18.61 -10.53
CA LEU A 293 4.48 17.81 -10.67
C LEU A 293 4.55 16.50 -9.87
N GLN A 294 5.70 15.85 -9.83
CA GLN A 294 5.90 14.67 -9.00
C GLN A 294 5.73 15.00 -7.51
N LEU A 295 6.35 16.10 -7.04
CA LEU A 295 6.18 16.57 -5.67
C LEU A 295 4.73 16.92 -5.33
N VAL A 296 4.02 17.62 -6.23
CA VAL A 296 2.59 17.94 -6.04
C VAL A 296 1.76 16.67 -5.94
N THR A 297 1.98 15.69 -6.83
CA THR A 297 1.24 14.42 -6.83
C THR A 297 1.45 13.67 -5.51
N GLU A 298 2.68 13.59 -5.02
CA GLU A 298 3.00 12.94 -3.75
C GLU A 298 2.45 13.74 -2.55
N ALA A 299 2.58 15.06 -2.56
CA ALA A 299 2.07 15.94 -1.51
C ALA A 299 0.54 15.84 -1.37
N VAL A 300 -0.19 15.79 -2.49
CA VAL A 300 -1.66 15.58 -2.51
C VAL A 300 -2.01 14.24 -1.88
N GLY A 301 -1.34 13.15 -2.29
CA GLY A 301 -1.57 11.82 -1.72
C GLY A 301 -1.34 11.79 -0.20
N ARG A 302 -0.21 12.33 0.27
CA ARG A 302 0.10 12.42 1.70
C ARG A 302 -0.84 13.36 2.46
N TRP A 303 -1.30 14.44 1.84
CA TRP A 303 -2.28 15.35 2.43
C TRP A 303 -3.63 14.65 2.61
N LEU A 304 -4.12 13.92 1.59
CA LEU A 304 -5.34 13.14 1.68
C LEU A 304 -5.27 12.11 2.81
N LEU A 305 -4.16 11.36 2.91
CA LEU A 305 -3.93 10.41 4.01
C LEU A 305 -4.05 11.06 5.39
N ARG A 306 -3.40 12.20 5.61
CA ARG A 306 -3.50 12.94 6.89
C ARG A 306 -4.92 13.38 7.20
N ARG A 307 -5.67 13.86 6.19
CA ARG A 307 -7.07 14.29 6.38
C ARG A 307 -8.03 13.12 6.63
N LEU A 308 -7.67 11.92 6.20
CA LEU A 308 -8.43 10.68 6.41
C LEU A 308 -7.93 9.87 7.62
N ASN A 309 -6.87 10.33 8.30
CA ASN A 309 -6.21 9.65 9.40
C ASN A 309 -5.76 8.21 9.05
N LEU A 310 -5.06 8.10 7.90
CA LEU A 310 -4.55 6.84 7.35
C LEU A 310 -3.02 6.86 7.22
N PRO A 311 -2.34 5.73 7.42
CA PRO A 311 -0.89 5.62 7.26
C PRO A 311 -0.45 5.67 5.79
N LEU A 312 0.86 5.80 5.56
CA LEU A 312 1.44 5.79 4.21
C LEU A 312 1.12 4.50 3.41
N ALA A 313 0.89 3.38 4.10
CA ALA A 313 0.52 2.11 3.48
C ALA A 313 -0.72 2.22 2.57
N ASN A 314 -1.66 3.11 2.91
CA ASN A 314 -2.91 3.33 2.18
C ASN A 314 -2.76 4.07 0.85
N LEU A 315 -1.61 4.73 0.59
CA LEU A 315 -1.30 5.31 -0.71
C LEU A 315 -0.78 4.20 -1.62
N LEU A 316 -1.61 3.63 -2.50
CA LEU A 316 -1.25 2.51 -3.37
C LEU A 316 -0.27 2.91 -4.48
N TYR A 317 -0.42 4.11 -5.02
CA TYR A 317 0.40 4.63 -6.11
C TYR A 317 0.39 6.16 -6.10
N ALA A 318 1.53 6.77 -6.43
CA ALA A 318 1.65 8.19 -6.70
C ALA A 318 2.68 8.39 -7.83
N GLY A 319 2.22 8.79 -9.01
CA GLY A 319 3.08 8.97 -10.18
C GLY A 319 2.32 9.49 -11.39
N GLY A 320 3.04 10.13 -12.32
CA GLY A 320 2.47 10.60 -13.58
C GLY A 320 1.27 11.55 -13.44
N GLY A 321 1.21 12.33 -12.36
CA GLY A 321 0.08 13.22 -12.06
C GLY A 321 -1.06 12.57 -11.30
N ARG A 322 -1.00 11.26 -11.03
CA ARG A 322 -2.10 10.51 -10.41
C ARG A 322 -1.67 9.91 -9.09
N CYS A 323 -2.57 9.90 -8.12
CA CYS A 323 -2.45 9.08 -6.93
C CYS A 323 -3.71 8.25 -6.69
N TYR A 324 -3.51 7.02 -6.21
CA TYR A 324 -4.57 6.07 -5.86
C TYR A 324 -4.40 5.67 -4.40
N LEU A 325 -5.49 5.75 -3.64
CA LEU A 325 -5.52 5.43 -2.22
C LEU A 325 -6.62 4.40 -1.95
N LEU A 326 -6.34 3.46 -1.06
CA LEU A 326 -7.37 2.61 -0.45
C LEU A 326 -7.74 3.22 0.90
N THR A 327 -9.02 3.50 1.11
CA THR A 327 -9.51 4.30 2.25
C THR A 327 -10.76 3.68 2.85
N GLN A 328 -11.15 4.09 4.07
CA GLN A 328 -12.54 3.97 4.50
C GLN A 328 -13.44 4.74 3.54
N LEU A 329 -14.69 4.32 3.35
CA LEU A 329 -15.65 5.06 2.53
C LEU A 329 -15.92 6.44 3.17
N PRO A 330 -15.44 7.55 2.59
CA PRO A 330 -15.67 8.87 3.18
C PRO A 330 -17.10 9.31 2.87
N SER A 331 -17.70 10.12 3.75
CA SER A 331 -19.01 10.71 3.49
C SER A 331 -18.95 11.71 2.32
N ASP A 332 -20.10 11.99 1.70
CA ASP A 332 -20.18 12.98 0.62
C ASP A 332 -19.70 14.36 1.08
N ASP A 333 -20.01 14.76 2.31
CA ASP A 333 -19.55 16.02 2.91
C ASP A 333 -18.03 16.04 3.10
N GLN A 334 -17.45 14.93 3.55
CA GLN A 334 -16.01 14.80 3.71
C GLN A 334 -15.30 14.87 2.35
N LEU A 335 -15.81 14.19 1.32
CA LEU A 335 -15.29 14.29 -0.05
C LEU A 335 -15.38 15.71 -0.59
N ALA A 336 -16.51 16.39 -0.39
CA ALA A 336 -16.72 17.77 -0.81
C ALA A 336 -15.77 18.74 -0.07
N ALA A 337 -15.49 18.51 1.22
CA ALA A 337 -14.52 19.28 1.98
C ALA A 337 -13.08 19.08 1.47
N LEU A 338 -12.66 17.82 1.28
CA LEU A 338 -11.34 17.48 0.74
C LEU A 338 -11.09 18.16 -0.61
N ARG A 339 -12.08 18.10 -1.50
CA ARG A 339 -12.01 18.75 -2.81
C ARG A 339 -11.85 20.26 -2.70
N ARG A 340 -12.72 20.93 -1.92
CA ARG A 340 -12.67 22.39 -1.76
C ARG A 340 -11.33 22.87 -1.21
N ASP A 341 -10.76 22.15 -0.26
CA ASP A 341 -9.47 22.50 0.31
C ASP A 341 -8.33 22.32 -0.69
N LEU A 342 -8.33 21.22 -1.46
CA LEU A 342 -7.34 20.99 -2.53
C LEU A 342 -7.45 22.03 -3.65
N ASP A 343 -8.67 22.37 -4.07
CA ASP A 343 -8.91 23.41 -5.06
C ASP A 343 -8.38 24.77 -4.57
N ARG A 344 -8.62 25.13 -3.30
CA ARG A 344 -8.10 26.36 -2.70
C ARG A 344 -6.57 26.38 -2.66
N ILE A 345 -5.95 25.27 -2.25
CA ILE A 345 -4.49 25.13 -2.18
C ILE A 345 -3.89 25.26 -3.57
N LEU A 346 -4.40 24.53 -4.57
CA LEU A 346 -3.85 24.53 -5.93
C LEU A 346 -4.08 25.87 -6.64
N LEU A 347 -5.23 26.50 -6.46
CA LEU A 347 -5.49 27.83 -7.00
C LEU A 347 -4.48 28.84 -6.45
N ALA A 348 -4.28 28.88 -5.13
CA ALA A 348 -3.33 29.79 -4.50
C ALA A 348 -1.86 29.53 -4.90
N THR A 349 -1.51 28.25 -5.16
CA THR A 349 -0.10 27.87 -5.42
C THR A 349 0.26 27.92 -6.90
N THR A 350 -0.71 27.74 -7.80
CA THR A 350 -0.47 27.53 -9.24
C THR A 350 -1.23 28.49 -10.14
N ASP A 351 -1.95 29.46 -9.56
CA ASP A 351 -2.79 30.42 -10.29
C ASP A 351 -3.78 29.74 -11.26
N GLY A 352 -4.25 28.55 -10.89
CA GLY A 352 -5.15 27.73 -11.70
C GLY A 352 -4.51 27.05 -12.91
N GLU A 353 -3.17 27.07 -13.05
CA GLU A 353 -2.49 26.28 -14.09
C GLU A 353 -2.66 24.77 -13.87
N LEU A 354 -2.78 24.34 -12.60
CA LEU A 354 -3.06 22.97 -12.20
C LEU A 354 -4.38 22.87 -11.47
N TYR A 355 -5.10 21.79 -11.73
CA TYR A 355 -6.38 21.48 -11.11
C TYR A 355 -6.43 19.99 -10.77
N LEU A 356 -7.18 19.63 -9.74
CA LEU A 356 -7.26 18.25 -9.28
C LEU A 356 -8.65 17.68 -9.51
N ALA A 357 -8.72 16.56 -10.20
CA ALA A 357 -9.91 15.74 -10.24
C ALA A 357 -9.85 14.68 -9.13
N LEU A 358 -10.83 14.69 -8.23
CA LEU A 358 -10.98 13.68 -7.17
C LEU A 358 -12.16 12.77 -7.51
N ALA A 359 -11.92 11.47 -7.54
CA ALA A 359 -12.94 10.44 -7.79
C ALA A 359 -12.93 9.41 -6.65
N CYS A 360 -14.11 9.01 -6.20
CA CYS A 360 -14.28 8.01 -5.16
C CYS A 360 -15.12 6.85 -5.71
N ARG A 361 -14.59 5.63 -5.59
CA ARG A 361 -15.32 4.40 -5.90
C ARG A 361 -15.51 3.61 -4.60
N PRO A 362 -16.76 3.51 -4.08
CA PRO A 362 -17.06 2.63 -2.96
C PRO A 362 -16.70 1.18 -3.27
N LEU A 363 -16.19 0.48 -2.26
CA LEU A 363 -15.78 -0.92 -2.30
C LEU A 363 -16.34 -1.68 -1.08
N ALA A 364 -16.90 -2.85 -1.34
CA ALA A 364 -17.24 -3.84 -0.32
C ALA A 364 -16.09 -4.86 -0.15
N CYS A 365 -16.16 -5.70 0.90
CA CYS A 365 -15.21 -6.80 1.08
C CYS A 365 -15.21 -7.75 -0.12
N ALA A 366 -16.39 -8.03 -0.67
CA ALA A 366 -16.55 -8.86 -1.86
C ALA A 366 -15.83 -8.30 -3.11
N ASP A 367 -15.71 -6.98 -3.24
CA ASP A 367 -14.99 -6.38 -4.36
C ASP A 367 -13.48 -6.56 -4.26
N LEU A 368 -12.93 -6.79 -3.06
CA LEU A 368 -11.52 -7.15 -2.86
C LEU A 368 -11.31 -8.66 -2.91
N ALA A 369 -12.30 -9.43 -2.50
CA ALA A 369 -12.23 -10.89 -2.44
C ALA A 369 -12.38 -11.58 -3.80
N GLU A 370 -13.01 -10.92 -4.78
CA GLU A 370 -13.29 -11.50 -6.09
C GLU A 370 -12.55 -10.72 -7.21
N PRO A 371 -11.59 -11.32 -7.93
CA PRO A 371 -10.75 -10.61 -8.90
C PRO A 371 -11.54 -9.87 -9.99
N GLU A 372 -12.62 -10.48 -10.49
CA GLU A 372 -13.47 -9.88 -11.52
C GLU A 372 -14.26 -8.67 -11.00
N ARG A 373 -14.69 -8.71 -9.73
CA ARG A 373 -15.35 -7.56 -9.09
C ARG A 373 -14.36 -6.44 -8.84
N PHE A 374 -13.15 -6.77 -8.37
CA PHE A 374 -12.09 -5.78 -8.20
C PHE A 374 -11.78 -5.08 -9.53
N ARG A 375 -11.61 -5.86 -10.60
CA ARG A 375 -11.40 -5.35 -11.96
C ARG A 375 -12.56 -4.47 -12.41
N ALA A 376 -13.80 -4.89 -12.21
CA ALA A 376 -14.97 -4.09 -12.56
C ALA A 376 -15.02 -2.77 -11.79
N ALA A 377 -14.74 -2.79 -10.48
CA ALA A 377 -14.66 -1.58 -9.66
C ALA A 377 -13.51 -0.66 -10.11
N TRP A 378 -12.36 -1.22 -10.46
CA TRP A 378 -11.19 -0.51 -10.97
C TRP A 378 -11.45 0.14 -12.33
N GLU A 379 -12.16 -0.51 -13.24
CA GLU A 379 -12.54 0.10 -14.53
C GLU A 379 -13.67 1.13 -14.36
N ALA A 380 -14.66 0.84 -13.50
CA ALA A 380 -15.76 1.73 -13.18
C ALA A 380 -15.32 3.04 -12.50
N ARG A 381 -14.07 3.15 -12.02
CA ARG A 381 -13.49 4.42 -11.54
C ARG A 381 -13.52 5.53 -12.60
N LYS A 382 -13.62 5.16 -13.88
CA LYS A 382 -13.79 6.10 -15.00
C LYS A 382 -15.21 6.69 -15.08
N GLY A 383 -16.16 6.20 -14.27
CA GLY A 383 -17.60 6.31 -14.53
C GLY A 383 -18.45 7.20 -13.63
N ARG A 384 -17.92 7.97 -12.68
CA ARG A 384 -18.75 8.96 -11.96
C ARG A 384 -17.94 10.22 -11.59
N PRO A 385 -17.92 11.26 -12.43
CA PRO A 385 -17.48 12.58 -11.97
C PRO A 385 -18.44 13.02 -10.86
N LEU A 386 -17.91 13.31 -9.67
CA LEU A 386 -18.70 13.91 -8.60
C LEU A 386 -19.19 15.29 -9.10
N PRO A 387 -20.50 15.58 -9.03
CA PRO A 387 -21.05 16.81 -9.55
C PRO A 387 -20.31 18.02 -8.96
N LEU A 388 -19.90 18.93 -9.83
CA LEU A 388 -19.32 20.21 -9.44
C LEU A 388 -20.38 21.01 -8.69
N VAL A 389 -20.25 21.12 -7.37
CA VAL A 389 -21.05 22.06 -6.58
C VAL A 389 -20.40 23.44 -6.70
N GLY A 390 -21.01 24.31 -7.50
CA GLY A 390 -20.88 25.77 -7.32
C GLY A 390 -19.68 26.48 -7.98
N THR A 391 -19.32 26.19 -9.23
CA THR A 391 -18.45 27.12 -10.00
C THR A 391 -18.94 27.37 -11.43
N THR A 392 -18.76 28.61 -11.85
CA THR A 392 -19.23 29.29 -13.06
C THR A 392 -18.77 28.65 -14.37
N ARG A 393 -19.43 29.04 -15.47
CA ARG A 393 -19.36 28.56 -16.88
C ARG A 393 -17.98 28.16 -17.45
N LEU A 394 -16.85 28.50 -16.83
CA LEU A 394 -15.49 28.14 -17.24
C LEU A 394 -15.07 26.71 -16.81
N ALA A 395 -15.71 26.10 -15.82
CA ALA A 395 -15.39 24.74 -15.36
C ALA A 395 -15.92 23.60 -16.27
N ARG A 396 -16.73 23.93 -17.29
CA ARG A 396 -17.24 22.93 -18.26
C ARG A 396 -16.16 22.39 -19.22
N HIS A 397 -15.01 23.05 -19.34
CA HIS A 397 -13.92 22.61 -20.21
C HIS A 397 -13.02 21.51 -19.61
N ALA A 398 -13.25 21.10 -18.36
CA ALA A 398 -12.47 20.05 -17.68
C ALA A 398 -13.24 18.73 -17.51
N LEU A 399 -14.07 18.36 -18.50
CA LEU A 399 -14.59 17.00 -18.62
C LEU A 399 -13.62 16.14 -19.43
N PHE A 400 -13.14 15.08 -18.79
CA PHE A 400 -12.21 14.09 -19.33
C PHE A 400 -12.62 13.56 -20.72
N ASP A 401 -11.79 13.88 -21.71
CA ASP A 401 -11.28 12.97 -22.75
C ASP A 401 -12.26 11.93 -23.34
N GLN A 402 -13.35 12.39 -23.97
CA GLN A 402 -14.10 11.57 -24.94
C GLN A 402 -14.25 12.16 -26.34
N THR A 403 -13.50 13.19 -26.72
CA THR A 403 -13.47 13.66 -28.12
C THR A 403 -12.08 14.12 -28.57
N ARG A 404 -11.16 13.16 -28.72
CA ARG A 404 -9.96 13.24 -29.56
C ARG A 404 -10.25 13.43 -31.08
N ARG A 405 -11.35 14.08 -31.47
CA ARG A 405 -11.73 14.28 -32.89
C ARG A 405 -12.10 15.71 -33.30
N LEU A 406 -12.00 16.72 -32.43
CA LEU A 406 -12.41 18.10 -32.79
C LEU A 406 -11.33 19.17 -32.60
N ALA A 407 -10.05 18.79 -32.51
CA ALA A 407 -8.92 19.72 -32.44
C ALA A 407 -8.53 20.37 -33.79
N HIS A 408 -9.47 20.52 -34.72
CA HIS A 408 -9.22 21.20 -36.01
C HIS A 408 -10.05 22.47 -36.24
N LEU A 409 -10.86 22.88 -35.26
CA LEU A 409 -11.73 24.04 -35.40
C LEU A 409 -11.60 24.94 -34.17
N LEU A 410 -11.23 26.19 -34.45
CA LEU A 410 -11.36 27.40 -33.62
C LEU A 410 -10.11 27.82 -32.81
N ARG A 411 -9.31 28.66 -33.49
CA ARG A 411 -8.39 29.65 -32.93
C ARG A 411 -9.20 30.89 -32.47
N ALA A 412 -8.92 31.44 -31.29
CA ALA A 412 -8.94 32.89 -31.00
C ALA A 412 -8.40 33.18 -29.56
N PRO A 413 -7.80 34.36 -29.31
CA PRO A 413 -6.95 34.64 -28.14
C PRO A 413 -7.74 35.27 -26.98
N ALA A 414 -7.23 35.14 -25.74
CA ALA A 414 -7.72 35.88 -24.58
C ALA A 414 -6.58 36.71 -23.96
N GLU A 415 -6.87 38.00 -23.77
CA GLU A 415 -6.04 39.03 -23.10
C GLU A 415 -6.08 38.94 -21.56
N PRO A 416 -5.15 39.61 -20.84
CA PRO A 416 -4.76 39.24 -19.47
C PRO A 416 -5.32 40.14 -18.35
N CYS A 417 -5.04 39.69 -17.13
CA CYS A 417 -4.90 40.41 -15.83
C CYS A 417 -6.05 40.33 -14.83
N LEU A 418 -5.69 39.85 -13.62
CA LEU A 418 -5.79 40.58 -12.35
C LEU A 418 -4.84 39.93 -11.32
N THR A 419 -3.75 40.63 -10.98
CA THR A 419 -2.80 40.28 -9.92
C THR A 419 -3.30 40.81 -8.58
N VAL A 420 -3.22 40.01 -7.51
CA VAL A 420 -3.37 40.45 -6.11
C VAL A 420 -2.09 40.08 -5.34
N PRO A 421 -1.50 40.97 -4.53
CA PRO A 421 -0.18 40.75 -3.93
C PRO A 421 -0.18 39.70 -2.81
N LEU A 422 0.89 38.90 -2.78
CA LEU A 422 1.29 37.98 -1.72
C LEU A 422 1.87 38.77 -0.53
N GLU A 423 1.14 38.86 0.58
CA GLU A 423 1.74 38.97 1.92
C GLU A 423 0.90 38.19 2.93
N ILE A 424 1.60 37.67 3.95
CA ILE A 424 1.14 36.86 5.10
C ILE A 424 1.14 35.34 4.86
N TRP A 425 2.35 34.74 4.96
CA TRP A 425 2.53 33.28 5.04
C TRP A 425 3.42 32.82 6.21
N TRP A 426 3.61 33.62 7.28
CA TRP A 426 4.51 33.21 8.39
C TRP A 426 4.16 33.63 9.83
N ALA A 427 2.91 33.99 10.18
CA ALA A 427 2.61 34.41 11.56
C ALA A 427 1.95 33.38 12.50
N ASP A 428 1.31 32.31 12.03
CA ASP A 428 0.42 31.50 12.89
C ASP A 428 0.96 30.12 13.36
N GLN A 429 2.29 29.92 13.40
CA GLN A 429 2.87 28.68 13.95
C GLN A 429 3.83 28.85 15.14
N LEU A 430 3.84 30.00 15.82
CA LEU A 430 4.70 30.22 17.01
C LEU A 430 3.98 30.81 18.23
N SER A 431 2.73 30.46 18.50
CA SER A 431 2.09 30.78 19.79
C SER A 431 1.25 29.61 20.34
N SER A 432 1.93 28.62 20.94
CA SER A 432 1.31 27.79 21.99
C SER A 432 2.35 27.11 22.88
N THR A 433 3.35 27.85 23.38
CA THR A 433 4.15 27.41 24.54
C THR A 433 4.68 28.62 25.32
N SER A 434 3.77 29.30 26.03
CA SER A 434 4.13 30.10 27.19
C SER A 434 2.90 30.33 28.05
N ASP A 435 2.78 29.53 29.11
CA ASP A 435 2.38 29.93 30.46
C ASP A 435 1.67 28.77 31.14
N LEU A 436 2.39 28.10 32.05
CA LEU A 436 1.98 27.92 33.44
C LEU A 436 3.21 27.46 34.23
N ARG A 437 3.32 28.07 35.41
CA ARG A 437 4.43 28.04 36.37
C ARG A 437 4.71 26.67 36.97
#